data_AF-A0A833G2M9-F1
#
_entry.id   AF-A0A833G2M9-F1
#
_cell.length_a   1.000
_cell.length_b   1.000
_cell.length_c   1.000
_cell.angle_alpha   90.00
_cell.angle_beta   90.00
_cell.angle_gamma   90.00
#
_symmetry.space_group_name_H-M   'P 1'
#
loop_
_entity.id
_entity.type
_entity.pdbx_description
1 polymer ?
#
loop_
_entity_poly.entity_id
_entity_poly.type
_entity_poly.pdbx_seq_one_letter_code
_entity_poly.pdbx_strand_id
1 'polypeptide(L)'
;VPAPSFDVASYEHAVRLWTVVLEISVLMAQFPSRKIAELSYEYRTLGLGYANIGGLLMTSGIPYDSKEGRAIAAAITAVMTGVAYATSAEMAGELGTFPGFEKNRDAMLRVMRNHGRAAHGASTGYEGLDIDPVPLDAAACPDQRLVERARDAWTRAVALGEVNGFRNAQASVIAPTGTIGLIMDCDTTGIEPDFALVKFKKLAGGGYFKIINRAVPEALRALGYAEHQIAGIEAYAVGHGNLDQAPGINPTTLKAKGFTDATIAKINESLKAAFDIKFVFNRWTIGDEQMSALMVPEEKLSDPAFDLLLHLGFSRKDIEAANIHICGAMTLEGAPGLKSEHLPVFDCANPCGRIGKRYLSAESHIRMMAAAQPFISGAISKTINMPNDATVEDCKSAYMLSWQLALKANALYRDGSKLSQPLNSQVLADDEEEEADEVVEQIAARPAAARAQEVAERIVERIIERAVREREKLPNRRKGYT
;
A
#
# COMPACT_ATOMS: atom_id res chain seq x y z
N VAL A 1 -0.62 8.30 -29.77
CA VAL A 1 -0.42 9.22 -28.64
C VAL A 1 1.00 8.98 -28.15
N PRO A 2 1.88 10.00 -28.02
CA PRO A 2 3.19 9.77 -27.41
C PRO A 2 2.99 9.16 -26.02
N ALA A 3 3.91 8.29 -25.59
CA ALA A 3 3.84 7.71 -24.25
C ALA A 3 3.69 8.84 -23.21
N PRO A 4 2.76 8.73 -22.26
CA PRO A 4 2.59 9.75 -21.24
C PRO A 4 3.92 9.96 -20.51
N SER A 5 4.39 11.20 -20.46
CA SER A 5 5.65 11.57 -19.82
C SER A 5 5.37 12.37 -18.55
N PHE A 6 6.17 12.19 -17.50
CA PHE A 6 6.03 12.95 -16.27
C PHE A 6 6.22 14.46 -16.50
N ASP A 7 5.27 15.29 -16.08
CA ASP A 7 5.33 16.74 -16.21
C ASP A 7 6.17 17.35 -15.09
N VAL A 8 7.50 17.35 -15.29
CA VAL A 8 8.46 17.83 -14.30
C VAL A 8 8.27 19.31 -13.99
N ALA A 9 7.94 20.15 -14.98
CA ALA A 9 7.82 21.59 -14.78
C ALA A 9 6.62 21.94 -13.88
N SER A 10 5.47 21.33 -14.15
CA SER A 10 4.29 21.49 -13.28
C SER A 10 4.54 20.93 -11.89
N TYR A 11 5.27 19.81 -11.77
CA TYR A 11 5.63 19.24 -10.48
C TYR A 11 6.52 20.17 -9.65
N GLU A 12 7.59 20.73 -10.23
CA GLU A 12 8.46 21.70 -9.56
C GLU A 12 7.69 22.95 -9.11
N HIS A 13 6.81 23.46 -9.96
CA HIS A 13 5.96 24.61 -9.62
C HIS A 13 5.04 24.29 -8.43
N ALA A 14 4.39 23.12 -8.45
CA ALA A 14 3.54 22.66 -7.34
C ALA A 14 4.32 22.48 -6.04
N VAL A 15 5.53 21.90 -6.10
CA VAL A 15 6.42 21.73 -4.94
C VAL A 15 6.80 23.08 -4.33
N ARG A 16 7.15 24.05 -5.17
CA ARG A 16 7.43 25.43 -4.70
C ARG A 16 6.22 26.04 -4.00
N LEU A 17 5.05 25.96 -4.62
CA LEU A 17 3.82 26.51 -4.07
C LEU A 17 3.50 25.87 -2.71
N TRP A 18 3.53 24.53 -2.63
CA TRP A 18 3.24 23.81 -1.39
C TRP A 18 4.28 24.05 -0.31
N THR A 19 5.56 24.27 -0.65
CA THR A 19 6.58 24.67 0.31
C THR A 19 6.22 26.00 0.97
N VAL A 20 5.79 26.99 0.19
CA VAL A 20 5.34 28.29 0.70
C VAL A 20 4.07 28.14 1.54
N VAL A 21 3.09 27.34 1.08
CA VAL A 21 1.85 27.08 1.85
C VAL A 21 2.17 26.47 3.22
N LEU A 22 3.01 25.44 3.26
CA LEU A 22 3.42 24.79 4.51
C LEU A 22 4.16 25.76 5.44
N GLU A 23 5.01 26.62 4.89
CA GLU A 23 5.72 27.63 5.67
C GLU A 23 4.78 28.69 6.27
N ILE A 24 3.73 29.10 5.53
CA ILE A 24 2.69 29.99 6.06
C ILE A 24 1.91 29.26 7.17
N SER A 25 1.59 27.98 6.99
CA SER A 25 0.86 27.18 7.99
C SER A 25 1.56 27.09 9.35
N VAL A 26 2.90 27.17 9.41
CA VAL A 26 3.65 27.22 10.68
C VAL A 26 3.18 28.37 11.57
N LEU A 27 2.83 29.53 10.99
CA LEU A 27 2.37 30.71 11.73
C LEU A 27 0.87 30.68 12.05
N MET A 28 0.09 29.91 11.31
CA MET A 28 -1.37 29.80 11.50
C MET A 28 -1.76 28.66 12.45
N ALA A 29 -0.83 27.75 12.74
CA ALA A 29 -1.09 26.55 13.53
C ALA A 29 -1.43 26.88 14.99
N GLN A 30 -2.40 26.15 15.53
CA GLN A 30 -2.70 26.11 16.96
C GLN A 30 -2.05 24.88 17.57
N PHE A 31 -1.34 25.04 18.68
CA PHE A 31 -0.55 23.98 19.28
C PHE A 31 -1.11 23.55 20.64
N PRO A 32 -1.17 22.23 20.93
CA PRO A 32 -1.76 21.72 22.17
C PRO A 32 -0.87 21.95 23.40
N SER A 33 0.41 22.29 23.21
CA SER A 33 1.32 22.65 24.30
C SER A 33 2.27 23.76 23.90
N ARG A 34 2.67 24.56 24.90
CA ARG A 34 3.66 25.63 24.73
C ARG A 34 4.97 25.11 24.14
N LYS A 35 5.46 23.95 24.59
CA LYS A 35 6.74 23.40 24.12
C LYS A 35 6.72 23.04 22.65
N ILE A 36 5.60 22.48 22.16
CA ILE A 36 5.42 22.18 20.74
C ILE A 36 5.37 23.47 19.92
N ALA A 37 4.67 24.50 20.40
CA ALA A 37 4.61 25.80 19.73
C ALA A 37 6.01 26.44 19.61
N GLU A 38 6.76 26.47 20.71
CA GLU A 38 8.12 27.03 20.75
C GLU A 38 9.04 26.32 19.76
N LEU A 39 9.08 24.98 19.76
CA LEU A 39 9.94 24.22 18.85
C LEU A 39 9.50 24.34 17.38
N SER A 40 8.19 24.39 17.12
CA SER A 40 7.66 24.60 15.77
C SER A 40 8.07 25.95 15.21
N TYR A 41 8.09 26.99 16.04
CA TYR A 41 8.57 28.32 15.64
C TYR A 41 10.10 28.37 15.52
N GLU A 42 10.84 27.76 16.44
CA GLU A 42 12.30 27.80 16.48
C GLU A 42 12.95 27.10 15.28
N TYR A 43 12.37 25.99 14.81
CA TYR A 43 12.93 25.18 13.74
C TYR A 43 12.14 25.20 12.43
N ARG A 44 10.86 25.62 12.47
CA ARG A 44 10.00 25.78 11.29
C ARG A 44 9.98 24.53 10.39
N THR A 45 9.86 23.36 11.01
CA THR A 45 9.90 22.08 10.30
C THR A 45 8.66 21.89 9.44
N LEU A 46 8.87 21.56 8.17
CA LEU A 46 7.82 21.19 7.23
C LEU A 46 7.77 19.67 7.02
N GLY A 47 6.73 19.23 6.34
CA GLY A 47 6.50 17.83 5.99
C GLY A 47 5.90 17.67 4.61
N LEU A 48 6.62 18.10 3.57
CA LEU A 48 6.20 17.89 2.19
C LEU A 48 6.50 16.44 1.73
N GLY A 49 5.51 15.79 1.14
CA GLY A 49 5.62 14.45 0.57
C GLY A 49 4.73 14.30 -0.66
N TYR A 50 4.59 13.08 -1.14
CA TYR A 50 3.74 12.71 -2.27
C TYR A 50 2.94 11.44 -1.94
N ALA A 51 1.99 11.12 -2.82
CA ALA A 51 1.29 9.84 -2.86
C ALA A 51 1.42 9.19 -4.26
N ASN A 52 0.93 7.96 -4.39
CA ASN A 52 0.66 7.30 -5.67
C ASN A 52 1.87 6.91 -6.53
N ILE A 53 3.07 6.70 -5.95
CA ILE A 53 4.23 6.19 -6.73
C ILE A 53 3.96 4.80 -7.31
N GLY A 54 3.34 3.91 -6.52
CA GLY A 54 2.99 2.58 -7.00
C GLY A 54 2.03 2.62 -8.19
N GLY A 55 1.01 3.49 -8.12
CA GLY A 55 0.07 3.72 -9.22
C GLY A 55 0.77 4.27 -10.46
N LEU A 56 1.61 5.31 -10.30
CA LEU A 56 2.40 5.89 -11.39
C LEU A 56 3.27 4.85 -12.12
N LEU A 57 3.98 4.00 -11.36
CA LEU A 57 4.84 2.97 -11.96
C LEU A 57 4.00 1.92 -12.70
N MET A 58 2.90 1.47 -12.09
CA MET A 58 2.00 0.49 -12.69
C MET A 58 1.39 1.00 -14.00
N THR A 59 0.80 2.20 -14.01
CA THR A 59 0.20 2.80 -15.23
C THR A 59 1.23 3.06 -16.32
N SER A 60 2.50 3.26 -15.94
CA SER A 60 3.63 3.38 -16.87
C SER A 60 4.12 2.04 -17.42
N GLY A 61 3.56 0.91 -16.98
CA GLY A 61 4.03 -0.43 -17.36
C GLY A 61 5.37 -0.82 -16.75
N ILE A 62 5.79 -0.16 -15.65
CA ILE A 62 7.09 -0.36 -15.01
C ILE A 62 6.89 -1.14 -13.70
N PRO A 63 7.57 -2.29 -13.53
CA PRO A 63 7.50 -3.03 -12.27
C PRO A 63 7.98 -2.20 -11.10
N TYR A 64 7.24 -2.22 -9.99
CA TYR A 64 7.65 -1.52 -8.76
C TYR A 64 9.02 -1.99 -8.28
N ASP A 65 9.28 -3.31 -8.37
CA ASP A 65 10.56 -3.93 -8.03
C ASP A 65 11.55 -3.99 -9.21
N SER A 66 11.78 -2.87 -9.87
CA SER A 66 12.75 -2.74 -10.98
C SER A 66 13.79 -1.65 -10.69
N LYS A 67 14.90 -1.65 -11.44
CA LYS A 67 15.89 -0.56 -11.33
C LYS A 67 15.29 0.75 -11.81
N GLU A 68 14.52 0.68 -12.88
CA GLU A 68 13.80 1.77 -13.53
C GLU A 68 12.79 2.38 -12.55
N GLY A 69 11.96 1.56 -11.91
CA GLY A 69 10.97 2.01 -10.94
C GLY A 69 11.60 2.72 -9.73
N ARG A 70 12.69 2.16 -9.20
CA ARG A 70 13.45 2.78 -8.10
C ARG A 70 14.13 4.07 -8.53
N ALA A 71 14.68 4.14 -9.74
CA ALA A 71 15.34 5.33 -10.26
C ALA A 71 14.35 6.48 -10.53
N ILE A 72 13.15 6.17 -11.04
CA ILE A 72 12.05 7.15 -11.18
C ILE A 72 11.63 7.68 -9.81
N ALA A 73 11.36 6.80 -8.84
CA ALA A 73 10.97 7.22 -7.49
C ALA A 73 12.05 8.09 -6.82
N ALA A 74 13.32 7.70 -6.95
CA ALA A 74 14.46 8.48 -6.47
C ALA A 74 14.52 9.87 -7.12
N ALA A 75 14.38 9.96 -8.44
CA ALA A 75 14.46 11.22 -9.17
C ALA A 75 13.28 12.16 -8.85
N ILE A 76 12.04 11.65 -8.75
CA ILE A 76 10.87 12.43 -8.30
C ILE A 76 11.12 12.99 -6.89
N THR A 77 11.63 12.14 -5.99
CA THR A 77 11.91 12.53 -4.60
C THR A 77 13.02 13.58 -4.52
N ALA A 78 14.07 13.43 -5.35
CA ALA A 78 15.17 14.37 -5.45
C ALA A 78 14.71 15.74 -5.95
N VAL A 79 13.88 15.80 -7.00
CA VAL A 79 13.27 17.06 -7.47
C VAL A 79 12.44 17.71 -6.36
N MET A 80 11.55 16.94 -5.73
CA MET A 80 10.67 17.47 -4.67
C MET A 80 11.45 18.14 -3.55
N THR A 81 12.42 17.44 -2.96
CA THR A 81 13.13 17.98 -1.80
C THR A 81 14.14 19.05 -2.20
N GLY A 82 14.82 18.90 -3.35
CA GLY A 82 15.74 19.90 -3.85
C GLY A 82 15.04 21.24 -4.11
N VAL A 83 13.88 21.22 -4.78
CA VAL A 83 13.08 22.43 -5.03
C VAL A 83 12.53 23.02 -3.73
N ALA A 84 12.11 22.18 -2.78
CA ALA A 84 11.65 22.65 -1.47
C ALA A 84 12.76 23.38 -0.70
N TYR A 85 13.99 22.83 -0.67
CA TYR A 85 15.12 23.51 -0.02
C TYR A 85 15.61 24.74 -0.78
N ALA A 86 15.63 24.72 -2.11
CA ALA A 86 15.92 25.92 -2.90
C ALA A 86 14.91 27.04 -2.58
N THR A 87 13.62 26.70 -2.51
CA THR A 87 12.56 27.65 -2.13
C THR A 87 12.74 28.14 -0.70
N SER A 88 13.12 27.25 0.24
CA SER A 88 13.42 27.61 1.63
C SER A 88 14.62 28.57 1.75
N ALA A 89 15.66 28.38 0.95
CA ALA A 89 16.83 29.27 0.92
C ALA A 89 16.52 30.62 0.27
N GLU A 90 15.66 30.67 -0.75
CA GLU A 90 15.16 31.93 -1.31
C GLU A 90 14.34 32.71 -0.29
N MET A 91 13.41 32.05 0.42
CA MET A 91 12.65 32.68 1.51
C MET A 91 13.57 33.16 2.65
N ALA A 92 14.67 32.46 2.93
CA ALA A 92 15.63 32.88 3.94
C ALA A 92 16.34 34.19 3.56
N GLY A 93 16.63 34.42 2.27
CA GLY A 93 17.22 35.66 1.78
C GLY A 93 16.33 36.88 2.01
N GLU A 94 15.01 36.71 1.95
CA GLU A 94 14.04 37.80 2.11
C GLU A 94 13.55 37.95 3.57
N LEU A 95 13.33 36.84 4.28
CA LEU A 95 12.67 36.80 5.59
C LEU A 95 13.60 36.43 6.74
N GLY A 96 14.87 36.12 6.45
CA GLY A 96 15.82 35.53 7.38
C GLY A 96 15.66 34.02 7.55
N THR A 97 16.67 33.36 8.10
CA THR A 97 16.66 31.92 8.39
C THR A 97 15.70 31.55 9.52
N PHE A 98 15.47 30.25 9.78
CA PHE A 98 14.80 29.87 11.03
C PHE A 98 15.64 30.29 12.25
N PRO A 99 15.03 30.59 13.41
CA PRO A 99 15.74 31.06 14.60
C PRO A 99 16.90 30.17 15.06
N GLY A 100 16.75 28.85 14.96
CA GLY A 100 17.80 27.88 15.33
C GLY A 100 18.94 27.73 14.32
N PHE A 101 18.94 28.45 13.20
CA PHE A 101 19.84 28.18 12.08
C PHE A 101 21.32 28.36 12.43
N GLU A 102 21.70 29.46 13.09
CA GLU A 102 23.11 29.72 13.41
C GLU A 102 23.76 28.59 14.20
N LYS A 103 23.02 28.01 15.15
CA LYS A 103 23.49 26.85 15.93
C LYS A 103 23.58 25.57 15.10
N ASN A 104 22.76 25.46 14.04
CA ASN A 104 22.65 24.29 13.19
C ASN A 104 23.39 24.43 11.85
N ARG A 105 24.01 25.58 11.57
CA ARG A 105 24.48 25.98 10.24
C ARG A 105 25.40 24.95 9.61
N ASP A 106 26.46 24.56 10.32
CA ASP A 106 27.47 23.64 9.78
C ASP A 106 26.90 22.24 9.53
N ALA A 107 26.10 21.73 10.46
CA ALA A 107 25.43 20.44 10.31
C ALA A 107 24.44 20.46 9.14
N MET A 108 23.66 21.53 9.01
CA MET A 108 22.67 21.67 7.95
C MET A 108 23.31 21.77 6.57
N LEU A 109 24.32 22.64 6.40
CA LEU A 109 25.03 22.78 5.11
C LEU A 109 25.72 21.47 4.71
N ARG A 110 26.31 20.74 5.67
CA ARG A 110 26.87 19.41 5.44
C ARG A 110 25.81 18.43 4.91
N VAL A 111 24.64 18.38 5.56
CA VAL A 111 23.53 17.51 5.15
C VAL A 111 23.04 17.86 3.75
N MET A 112 22.91 19.15 3.41
CA MET A 112 22.52 19.58 2.06
C MET A 112 23.53 19.18 0.99
N ARG A 113 24.84 19.29 1.28
CA ARG A 113 25.89 18.80 0.37
C ARG A 113 25.80 17.29 0.18
N ASN A 114 25.54 16.51 1.23
CA ASN A 114 25.35 15.06 1.13
C ASN A 114 24.13 14.69 0.26
N HIS A 115 23.00 15.38 0.43
CA HIS A 115 21.85 15.21 -0.46
C HIS A 115 22.20 15.54 -1.92
N GLY A 116 22.94 16.64 -2.15
CA GLY A 116 23.44 17.00 -3.48
C GLY A 116 24.35 15.94 -4.09
N ARG A 117 25.30 15.38 -3.32
CA ARG A 117 26.16 14.28 -3.77
C ARG A 117 25.36 13.06 -4.22
N ALA A 118 24.35 12.66 -3.44
CA ALA A 118 23.47 11.55 -3.81
C ALA A 118 22.70 11.84 -5.11
N ALA A 119 22.23 13.09 -5.30
CA ALA A 119 21.48 13.49 -6.50
C ALA A 119 22.35 13.51 -7.76
N HIS A 120 23.65 13.81 -7.59
CA HIS A 120 24.65 13.71 -8.65
C HIS A 120 25.17 12.28 -8.87
N GLY A 121 24.68 11.28 -8.13
CA GLY A 121 25.01 9.88 -8.34
C GLY A 121 26.30 9.42 -7.64
N ALA A 122 26.81 10.18 -6.66
CA ALA A 122 28.06 9.84 -5.98
C ALA A 122 27.88 8.64 -5.04
N SER A 123 28.68 7.59 -5.22
CA SER A 123 28.66 6.39 -4.35
C SER A 123 29.50 6.54 -3.08
N THR A 124 30.37 7.55 -3.01
CA THR A 124 31.30 7.79 -1.89
C THR A 124 31.54 9.28 -1.71
N GLY A 125 32.19 9.66 -0.60
CA GLY A 125 32.59 11.04 -0.33
C GLY A 125 31.55 11.85 0.45
N TYR A 126 30.65 11.16 1.14
CA TYR A 126 29.70 11.77 2.06
C TYR A 126 30.41 12.28 3.33
N GLU A 127 30.00 13.43 3.82
CA GLU A 127 30.56 14.06 5.00
C GLU A 127 29.84 13.58 6.27
N GLY A 128 30.57 12.96 7.19
CA GLY A 128 30.07 12.62 8.52
C GLY A 128 28.99 11.53 8.54
N LEU A 129 29.06 10.58 7.60
CA LEU A 129 28.23 9.37 7.58
C LEU A 129 29.12 8.13 7.75
N ASP A 130 28.66 7.17 8.55
CA ASP A 130 29.30 5.85 8.69
C ASP A 130 28.85 4.88 7.59
N ILE A 131 27.68 5.12 7.01
CA ILE A 131 27.07 4.30 5.95
C ILE A 131 26.67 5.23 4.82
N ASP A 132 27.24 5.01 3.65
CA ASP A 132 26.91 5.77 2.44
C ASP A 132 25.50 5.38 1.95
N PRO A 133 24.62 6.35 1.66
CA PRO A 133 23.28 6.09 1.19
C PRO A 133 23.26 5.65 -0.28
N VAL A 134 22.14 5.08 -0.73
CA VAL A 134 21.97 4.66 -2.14
C VAL A 134 21.86 5.88 -3.06
N PRO A 135 22.81 6.13 -3.98
CA PRO A 135 22.76 7.31 -4.83
C PRO A 135 21.69 7.20 -5.93
N LEU A 136 21.40 8.32 -6.60
CA LEU A 136 20.53 8.33 -7.78
C LEU A 136 21.15 7.52 -8.92
N ASP A 137 20.50 6.43 -9.32
CA ASP A 137 20.87 5.65 -10.51
C ASP A 137 20.35 6.32 -11.78
N ALA A 138 21.11 7.29 -12.28
CA ALA A 138 20.78 8.03 -13.50
C ALA A 138 20.66 7.12 -14.73
N ALA A 139 21.44 6.04 -14.80
CA ALA A 139 21.47 5.15 -15.96
C ALA A 139 20.20 4.29 -16.04
N ALA A 140 19.61 3.94 -14.89
CA ALA A 140 18.37 3.18 -14.83
C ALA A 140 17.11 4.04 -15.03
N CYS A 141 17.18 5.37 -14.91
CA CYS A 141 16.00 6.22 -15.09
C CYS A 141 15.66 6.39 -16.59
N PRO A 142 14.47 5.98 -17.07
CA PRO A 142 14.13 6.13 -18.49
C PRO A 142 13.89 7.59 -18.90
N ASP A 143 13.52 8.48 -17.97
CA ASP A 143 13.37 9.91 -18.24
C ASP A 143 14.61 10.69 -17.76
N GLN A 144 15.55 10.92 -18.68
CA GLN A 144 16.78 11.66 -18.38
C GLN A 144 16.53 13.13 -18.03
N ARG A 145 15.42 13.72 -18.49
CA ARG A 145 15.07 15.10 -18.12
C ARG A 145 14.81 15.18 -16.62
N LEU A 146 14.13 14.17 -16.05
CA LEU A 146 13.87 14.12 -14.62
C LEU A 146 15.17 14.03 -13.80
N VAL A 147 16.17 13.29 -14.29
CA VAL A 147 17.51 13.22 -13.67
C VAL A 147 18.23 14.57 -13.70
N GLU A 148 18.21 15.26 -14.84
CA GLU A 148 18.80 16.59 -14.99
C GLU A 148 18.14 17.59 -14.02
N ARG A 149 16.81 17.59 -13.95
CA ARG A 149 16.07 18.46 -13.03
C ARG A 149 16.34 18.15 -11.56
N ALA A 150 16.51 16.88 -11.20
CA ALA A 150 16.90 16.48 -9.85
C ALA A 150 18.27 17.07 -9.47
N ARG A 151 19.25 16.99 -10.38
CA ARG A 151 20.60 17.55 -10.18
C ARG A 151 20.58 19.07 -10.09
N ASP A 152 19.83 19.73 -10.96
CA ASP A 152 19.70 21.19 -10.96
C ASP A 152 19.05 21.70 -9.67
N ALA A 153 17.98 21.03 -9.22
CA ALA A 153 17.29 21.38 -7.98
C ALA A 153 18.24 21.35 -6.77
N TRP A 154 19.06 20.30 -6.64
CA TRP A 154 20.01 20.19 -5.54
C TRP A 154 21.22 21.12 -5.67
N THR A 155 21.73 21.33 -6.89
CA THR A 155 22.79 22.34 -7.14
C THR A 155 22.32 23.72 -6.70
N ARG A 156 21.09 24.10 -7.05
CA ARG A 156 20.47 25.37 -6.62
C ARG A 156 20.26 25.42 -5.10
N ALA A 157 19.72 24.36 -4.51
CA ALA A 157 19.47 24.31 -3.07
C ALA A 157 20.74 24.50 -2.24
N VAL A 158 21.84 23.85 -2.63
CA VAL A 158 23.14 23.99 -1.96
C VAL A 158 23.69 25.40 -2.15
N ALA A 159 23.75 25.90 -3.39
CA ALA A 159 24.33 27.21 -3.68
C ALA A 159 23.57 28.35 -2.97
N LEU A 160 22.23 28.33 -3.01
CA LEU A 160 21.41 29.33 -2.33
C LEU A 160 21.51 29.19 -0.80
N GLY A 161 21.52 27.96 -0.29
CA GLY A 161 21.64 27.69 1.14
C GLY A 161 22.97 28.15 1.75
N GLU A 162 24.07 28.10 1.01
CA GLU A 162 25.37 28.60 1.46
C GLU A 162 25.40 30.12 1.61
N VAL A 163 24.68 30.83 0.75
CA VAL A 163 24.60 32.30 0.75
C VAL A 163 23.56 32.81 1.75
N ASN A 164 22.34 32.28 1.70
CA ASN A 164 21.19 32.81 2.43
C ASN A 164 20.88 32.05 3.73
N GLY A 165 21.43 30.85 3.91
CA GLY A 165 20.93 29.88 4.87
C GLY A 165 19.57 29.32 4.45
N PHE A 166 18.82 28.78 5.41
CA PHE A 166 17.51 28.15 5.14
C PHE A 166 16.42 28.66 6.10
N ARG A 167 15.20 28.72 5.59
CA ARG A 167 14.03 29.12 6.36
C ARG A 167 13.44 27.96 7.18
N ASN A 168 13.75 26.71 6.82
CA ASN A 168 13.14 25.51 7.40
C ASN A 168 14.20 24.48 7.75
N ALA A 169 14.25 24.01 9.00
CA ALA A 169 15.22 22.99 9.42
C ALA A 169 14.97 21.62 8.76
N GLN A 170 13.71 21.31 8.45
CA GLN A 170 13.26 20.13 7.71
C GLN A 170 12.24 20.57 6.65
N ALA A 171 12.30 20.01 5.45
CA ALA A 171 11.40 20.38 4.35
C ALA A 171 10.45 19.24 3.94
N SER A 172 10.94 18.00 3.91
CA SER A 172 10.25 16.85 3.34
C SER A 172 10.18 15.63 4.26
N VAL A 173 9.07 14.90 4.16
CA VAL A 173 8.80 13.62 4.82
C VAL A 173 7.75 12.86 3.99
N ILE A 174 7.92 11.55 3.81
CA ILE A 174 6.86 10.74 3.18
C ILE A 174 6.01 10.17 4.31
N ALA A 175 4.89 10.83 4.59
CA ALA A 175 3.93 10.40 5.60
C ALA A 175 2.89 9.41 5.03
N PRO A 176 2.18 8.65 5.88
CA PRO A 176 1.06 7.84 5.43
C PRO A 176 -0.05 8.75 4.87
N THR A 177 -0.56 8.41 3.70
CA THR A 177 -1.58 9.21 3.01
C THR A 177 -2.93 8.50 2.95
N GLY A 178 -3.21 7.54 3.85
CA GLY A 178 -4.40 6.69 3.80
C GLY A 178 -5.72 7.43 3.56
N THR A 179 -6.10 8.36 4.44
CA THR A 179 -7.38 9.09 4.30
C THR A 179 -7.36 10.07 3.12
N ILE A 180 -6.29 10.86 2.96
CA ILE A 180 -6.23 11.91 1.93
C ILE A 180 -6.03 11.34 0.52
N GLY A 181 -5.33 10.22 0.40
CA GLY A 181 -5.10 9.51 -0.87
C GLY A 181 -6.40 9.00 -1.46
N LEU A 182 -7.33 8.52 -0.62
CA LEU A 182 -8.70 8.18 -1.06
C LEU A 182 -9.47 9.40 -1.57
N ILE A 183 -9.32 10.57 -0.93
CA ILE A 183 -9.95 11.82 -1.38
C ILE A 183 -9.35 12.31 -2.71
N MET A 184 -8.05 12.07 -2.91
CA MET A 184 -7.31 12.42 -4.13
C MET A 184 -7.44 11.39 -5.25
N ASP A 185 -8.26 10.35 -5.07
CA ASP A 185 -8.41 9.21 -6.01
C ASP A 185 -7.08 8.55 -6.38
N CYS A 186 -6.16 8.44 -5.41
CA CYS A 186 -4.89 7.74 -5.58
C CYS A 186 -5.11 6.22 -5.47
N ASP A 187 -4.58 5.45 -6.43
CA ASP A 187 -4.58 3.97 -6.36
C ASP A 187 -3.70 3.46 -5.23
N THR A 188 -2.55 4.11 -4.99
CA THR A 188 -1.61 3.75 -3.93
C THR A 188 -1.33 4.91 -2.99
N THR A 189 -1.06 4.58 -1.73
CA THR A 189 -0.68 5.56 -0.71
C THR A 189 0.81 5.86 -0.82
N GLY A 190 1.19 7.12 -0.57
CA GLY A 190 2.58 7.49 -0.31
C GLY A 190 3.57 7.02 -1.40
N ILE A 191 4.59 6.30 -0.95
CA ILE A 191 5.53 5.56 -1.78
C ILE A 191 5.14 4.08 -1.90
N GLU A 192 4.04 3.65 -1.30
CA GLU A 192 3.64 2.24 -1.28
C GLU A 192 3.27 1.70 -2.67
N PRO A 193 3.56 0.41 -2.93
CA PRO A 193 2.94 -0.29 -4.05
C PRO A 193 1.45 -0.49 -3.74
N ASP A 194 0.72 -0.98 -4.72
CA ASP A 194 -0.67 -1.32 -4.46
C ASP A 194 -0.78 -2.47 -3.44
N PHE A 195 -1.83 -2.47 -2.61
CA PHE A 195 -2.01 -3.48 -1.57
C PHE A 195 -2.47 -4.83 -2.14
N ALA A 196 -3.40 -4.80 -3.10
CA ALA A 196 -3.88 -5.90 -3.92
C ALA A 196 -4.72 -5.31 -5.07
N LEU A 197 -4.79 -5.97 -6.23
CA LEU A 197 -5.51 -5.47 -7.41
C LEU A 197 -7.01 -5.31 -7.18
N VAL A 198 -7.58 -6.19 -6.35
CA VAL A 198 -8.93 -6.05 -5.80
C VAL A 198 -8.85 -6.18 -4.30
N LYS A 199 -9.45 -5.23 -3.58
CA LYS A 199 -9.39 -5.13 -2.11
C LYS A 199 -10.78 -5.02 -1.54
N PHE A 200 -10.92 -5.46 -0.29
CA PHE A 200 -12.17 -5.35 0.46
C PHE A 200 -11.96 -4.47 1.68
N LYS A 201 -12.81 -3.45 1.81
CA LYS A 201 -12.87 -2.61 3.00
C LYS A 201 -14.14 -2.92 3.78
N LYS A 202 -14.01 -3.31 5.05
CA LYS A 202 -15.16 -3.50 5.95
C LYS A 202 -15.80 -2.15 6.28
N LEU A 203 -17.13 -2.08 6.27
CA LEU A 203 -17.88 -0.87 6.60
C LEU A 203 -18.27 -0.85 8.08
N ALA A 204 -18.31 0.36 8.67
CA ALA A 204 -18.85 0.57 10.01
C ALA A 204 -20.37 0.33 9.95
N GLY A 205 -20.82 -0.86 10.41
CA GLY A 205 -22.19 -1.35 10.25
C GLY A 205 -22.30 -2.73 9.60
N GLY A 206 -21.17 -3.36 9.26
CA GLY A 206 -21.14 -4.69 8.64
C GLY A 206 -21.07 -4.63 7.11
N GLY A 207 -20.62 -5.74 6.51
CA GLY A 207 -20.43 -5.86 5.06
C GLY A 207 -19.12 -5.25 4.54
N TYR A 208 -18.88 -5.46 3.25
CA TYR A 208 -17.62 -5.12 2.58
C TYR A 208 -17.85 -4.24 1.35
N PHE A 209 -16.91 -3.32 1.09
CA PHE A 209 -16.83 -2.51 -0.11
C PHE A 209 -15.68 -2.99 -1.01
N LYS A 210 -16.02 -3.40 -2.24
CA LYS A 210 -15.05 -3.81 -3.28
C LYS A 210 -14.33 -2.57 -3.81
N ILE A 211 -13.01 -2.56 -3.74
CA ILE A 211 -12.16 -1.55 -4.38
C ILE A 211 -11.37 -2.26 -5.47
N ILE A 212 -11.52 -1.80 -6.71
CA ILE A 212 -10.83 -2.34 -7.88
C ILE A 212 -9.76 -1.32 -8.30
N ASN A 213 -8.53 -1.77 -8.47
CA ASN A 213 -7.44 -0.96 -8.99
C ASN A 213 -7.75 -0.51 -10.43
N ARG A 214 -7.72 0.80 -10.67
CA ARG A 214 -8.05 1.39 -11.97
C ARG A 214 -6.85 1.55 -12.89
N ALA A 215 -5.64 1.35 -12.36
CA ALA A 215 -4.40 1.40 -13.11
C ALA A 215 -4.19 0.18 -14.04
N VAL A 216 -4.85 -0.95 -13.80
CA VAL A 216 -4.65 -2.18 -14.59
C VAL A 216 -4.91 -1.97 -16.10
N PRO A 217 -6.06 -1.42 -16.54
CA PRO A 217 -6.28 -1.16 -17.97
C PRO A 217 -5.26 -0.19 -18.58
N GLU A 218 -4.84 0.83 -17.85
CA GLU A 218 -3.83 1.79 -18.31
C GLU A 218 -2.45 1.16 -18.47
N ALA A 219 -2.04 0.35 -17.49
CA ALA A 219 -0.82 -0.43 -17.53
C ALA A 219 -0.80 -1.38 -18.73
N LEU A 220 -1.91 -2.08 -19.00
CA LEU A 220 -2.02 -2.96 -20.16
C LEU A 220 -1.94 -2.18 -21.48
N ARG A 221 -2.54 -0.98 -21.56
CA ARG A 221 -2.36 -0.09 -22.72
C ARG A 221 -0.90 0.33 -22.90
N ALA A 222 -0.20 0.70 -21.81
CA ALA A 222 1.21 1.06 -21.84
C ALA A 222 2.11 -0.11 -22.30
N LEU A 223 1.73 -1.33 -21.95
CA LEU A 223 2.39 -2.58 -22.35
C LEU A 223 2.01 -3.05 -23.78
N GLY A 224 1.15 -2.32 -24.48
CA GLY A 224 0.81 -2.56 -25.88
C GLY A 224 -0.30 -3.59 -26.14
N TYR A 225 -1.13 -3.92 -25.15
CA TYR A 225 -2.29 -4.78 -25.35
C TYR A 225 -3.41 -4.04 -26.10
N ALA A 226 -4.14 -4.76 -26.95
CA ALA A 226 -5.32 -4.22 -27.63
C ALA A 226 -6.54 -4.21 -26.70
N GLU A 227 -7.48 -3.27 -26.91
CA GLU A 227 -8.67 -3.09 -26.05
C GLU A 227 -9.48 -4.38 -25.80
N HIS A 228 -9.59 -5.26 -26.81
CA HIS A 228 -10.29 -6.54 -26.64
C HIS A 228 -9.55 -7.52 -25.71
N GLN A 229 -8.21 -7.48 -25.68
CA GLN A 229 -7.40 -8.27 -24.75
C GLN A 229 -7.52 -7.69 -23.35
N ILE A 230 -7.50 -6.36 -23.23
CA ILE A 230 -7.65 -5.65 -21.96
C ILE A 230 -8.99 -5.99 -21.32
N ALA A 231 -10.09 -5.91 -22.07
CA ALA A 231 -11.42 -6.26 -21.58
C ALA A 231 -11.50 -7.72 -21.09
N GLY A 232 -10.83 -8.66 -21.78
CA GLY A 232 -10.77 -10.07 -21.35
C GLY A 232 -9.96 -10.27 -20.07
N ILE A 233 -8.82 -9.58 -19.95
CA ILE A 233 -7.96 -9.63 -18.76
C ILE A 233 -8.64 -8.97 -17.55
N GLU A 234 -9.32 -7.85 -17.76
CA GLU A 234 -10.10 -7.16 -16.74
C GLU A 234 -11.28 -8.01 -16.26
N ALA A 235 -12.04 -8.60 -17.19
CA ALA A 235 -13.13 -9.51 -16.86
C ALA A 235 -12.66 -10.73 -16.05
N TYR A 236 -11.47 -11.27 -16.35
CA TYR A 236 -10.86 -12.33 -15.56
C TYR A 236 -10.58 -11.90 -14.12
N ALA A 237 -10.04 -10.69 -13.92
CA ALA A 237 -9.70 -10.19 -12.58
C ALA A 237 -10.94 -9.78 -11.77
N VAL A 238 -11.86 -9.04 -12.38
CA VAL A 238 -13.01 -8.39 -11.72
C VAL A 238 -14.24 -9.30 -11.65
N GLY A 239 -14.39 -10.21 -12.61
CA GLY A 239 -15.57 -11.04 -12.79
C GLY A 239 -16.64 -10.39 -13.67
N HIS A 240 -17.49 -11.23 -14.26
CA HIS A 240 -18.61 -10.80 -15.11
C HIS A 240 -19.83 -10.30 -14.33
N GLY A 241 -19.93 -10.62 -13.04
CA GLY A 241 -21.02 -10.20 -12.16
C GLY A 241 -22.37 -10.87 -12.46
N ASN A 242 -22.40 -11.93 -13.27
CA ASN A 242 -23.62 -12.67 -13.63
C ASN A 242 -23.29 -14.12 -14.04
N LEU A 243 -24.30 -14.99 -14.00
CA LEU A 243 -24.22 -16.42 -14.32
C LEU A 243 -24.05 -16.72 -15.83
N ASP A 244 -24.18 -15.73 -16.70
CA ASP A 244 -24.23 -15.98 -18.13
C ASP A 244 -22.86 -16.47 -18.62
N GLN A 245 -22.89 -17.57 -19.38
CA GLN A 245 -21.68 -18.27 -19.86
C GLN A 245 -20.76 -18.80 -18.75
N ALA A 246 -21.18 -18.78 -17.49
CA ALA A 246 -20.37 -19.31 -16.39
C ALA A 246 -20.15 -20.83 -16.56
N PRO A 247 -18.90 -21.32 -16.40
CA PRO A 247 -18.60 -22.75 -16.51
C PRO A 247 -19.30 -23.56 -15.40
N GLY A 248 -19.97 -24.66 -15.78
CA GLY A 248 -20.61 -25.59 -14.84
C GLY A 248 -21.93 -25.07 -14.22
N ILE A 249 -21.93 -23.87 -13.66
CA ILE A 249 -23.10 -23.26 -12.99
C ILE A 249 -23.56 -22.05 -13.79
N ASN A 250 -24.61 -22.22 -14.58
CA ASN A 250 -25.18 -21.19 -15.45
C ASN A 250 -26.71 -21.34 -15.51
N PRO A 251 -27.46 -20.42 -16.18
CA PRO A 251 -28.91 -20.50 -16.21
C PRO A 251 -29.45 -21.84 -16.72
N THR A 252 -28.79 -22.47 -17.69
CA THR A 252 -29.21 -23.77 -18.24
C THR A 252 -29.06 -24.89 -17.21
N THR A 253 -27.91 -24.98 -16.53
CA THR A 253 -27.66 -26.04 -15.55
C THR A 253 -28.46 -25.83 -14.26
N LEU A 254 -28.71 -24.59 -13.85
CA LEU A 254 -29.58 -24.26 -12.71
C LEU A 254 -31.05 -24.61 -13.00
N LYS A 255 -31.57 -24.30 -14.20
CA LYS A 255 -32.92 -24.72 -14.60
C LYS A 255 -33.09 -26.24 -14.57
N ALA A 256 -32.08 -26.98 -15.02
CA ALA A 256 -32.09 -28.45 -14.95
C ALA A 256 -32.13 -28.99 -13.51
N LYS A 257 -31.72 -28.18 -12.52
CA LYS A 257 -31.80 -28.47 -11.08
C LYS A 257 -33.06 -27.91 -10.41
N GLY A 258 -33.97 -27.30 -11.16
CA GLY A 258 -35.27 -26.84 -10.67
C GLY A 258 -35.37 -25.33 -10.38
N PHE A 259 -34.36 -24.53 -10.71
CA PHE A 259 -34.43 -23.07 -10.56
C PHE A 259 -35.37 -22.44 -11.60
N THR A 260 -36.20 -21.50 -11.16
CA THR A 260 -37.07 -20.72 -12.05
C THR A 260 -36.32 -19.53 -12.66
N ASP A 261 -36.82 -19.02 -13.79
CA ASP A 261 -36.30 -17.80 -14.41
C ASP A 261 -36.33 -16.59 -13.46
N ALA A 262 -37.38 -16.47 -12.65
CA ALA A 262 -37.51 -15.40 -11.67
C ALA A 262 -36.43 -15.48 -10.58
N THR A 263 -36.12 -16.69 -10.09
CA THR A 263 -35.04 -16.89 -9.11
C THR A 263 -33.67 -16.60 -9.72
N ILE A 264 -33.42 -17.06 -10.94
CA ILE A 264 -32.13 -16.79 -11.63
C ILE A 264 -31.91 -15.30 -11.83
N ALA A 265 -32.96 -14.55 -12.20
CA ALA A 265 -32.88 -13.10 -12.33
C ALA A 265 -32.53 -12.42 -10.99
N LYS A 266 -33.13 -12.85 -9.87
CA LYS A 266 -32.77 -12.36 -8.52
C LYS A 266 -31.32 -12.67 -8.17
N ILE A 267 -30.86 -13.90 -8.45
CA ILE A 267 -29.47 -14.30 -8.22
C ILE A 267 -28.51 -13.42 -9.02
N ASN A 268 -28.78 -13.21 -10.32
CA ASN A 268 -27.96 -12.33 -11.17
C ASN A 268 -27.90 -10.89 -10.65
N GLU A 269 -28.98 -10.35 -10.09
CA GLU A 269 -28.95 -9.02 -9.49
C GLU A 269 -28.05 -8.97 -8.24
N SER A 270 -28.17 -9.96 -7.36
CA SER A 270 -27.33 -10.08 -6.15
C SER A 270 -25.86 -10.33 -6.47
N LEU A 271 -25.55 -11.06 -7.55
CA LEU A 271 -24.18 -11.41 -7.94
C LEU A 271 -23.33 -10.19 -8.35
N LYS A 272 -23.94 -9.08 -8.77
CA LYS A 272 -23.22 -7.84 -9.11
C LYS A 272 -22.40 -7.29 -7.95
N ALA A 273 -22.87 -7.50 -6.73
CA ALA A 273 -22.20 -7.07 -5.49
C ALA A 273 -21.55 -8.24 -4.73
N ALA A 274 -21.62 -9.45 -5.26
CA ALA A 274 -21.16 -10.65 -4.57
C ALA A 274 -19.65 -10.87 -4.71
N PHE A 275 -19.06 -11.41 -3.66
CA PHE A 275 -17.63 -11.69 -3.54
C PHE A 275 -17.31 -13.17 -3.68
N ASP A 276 -18.26 -14.00 -3.25
CA ASP A 276 -18.27 -15.44 -3.47
C ASP A 276 -19.71 -15.83 -3.80
N ILE A 277 -19.89 -16.66 -4.82
CA ILE A 277 -21.22 -17.08 -5.28
C ILE A 277 -22.01 -17.77 -4.16
N LYS A 278 -21.34 -18.46 -3.22
CA LYS A 278 -21.99 -19.16 -2.10
C LYS A 278 -22.82 -18.22 -1.22
N PHE A 279 -22.39 -16.97 -1.07
CA PHE A 279 -23.14 -15.97 -0.30
C PHE A 279 -24.42 -15.50 -1.00
N VAL A 280 -24.61 -15.82 -2.29
CA VAL A 280 -25.84 -15.52 -3.02
C VAL A 280 -26.78 -16.72 -3.05
N PHE A 281 -26.23 -17.93 -3.06
CA PHE A 281 -27.02 -19.17 -3.04
C PHE A 281 -27.52 -19.52 -1.62
N ASN A 282 -28.31 -18.63 -1.03
CA ASN A 282 -28.92 -18.78 0.29
C ASN A 282 -30.42 -18.49 0.28
N ARG A 283 -31.11 -18.77 1.40
CA ARG A 283 -32.55 -18.56 1.53
C ARG A 283 -32.98 -17.11 1.35
N TRP A 284 -32.15 -16.14 1.74
CA TRP A 284 -32.49 -14.72 1.70
C TRP A 284 -32.61 -14.20 0.27
N THR A 285 -31.78 -14.72 -0.63
CA THR A 285 -31.84 -14.39 -2.07
C THR A 285 -32.85 -15.27 -2.81
N ILE A 286 -32.85 -16.57 -2.54
CA ILE A 286 -33.61 -17.57 -3.32
C ILE A 286 -35.08 -17.63 -2.90
N GLY A 287 -35.37 -17.44 -1.60
CA GLY A 287 -36.69 -17.53 -1.00
C GLY A 287 -37.06 -18.95 -0.57
N ASP A 288 -37.78 -19.06 0.55
CA ASP A 288 -38.09 -20.34 1.20
C ASP A 288 -38.93 -21.29 0.33
N GLU A 289 -39.81 -20.76 -0.53
CA GLU A 289 -40.62 -21.55 -1.48
C GLU A 289 -39.73 -22.31 -2.48
N GLN A 290 -38.77 -21.60 -3.08
CA GLN A 290 -37.84 -22.19 -4.03
C GLN A 290 -36.83 -23.11 -3.32
N MET A 291 -36.40 -22.79 -2.09
CA MET A 291 -35.55 -23.68 -1.30
C MET A 291 -36.25 -25.01 -0.97
N SER A 292 -37.55 -24.96 -0.66
CA SER A 292 -38.38 -26.14 -0.44
C SER A 292 -38.53 -26.96 -1.73
N ALA A 293 -38.76 -26.30 -2.87
CA ALA A 293 -38.83 -26.95 -4.18
C ALA A 293 -37.51 -27.65 -4.58
N LEU A 294 -36.37 -27.13 -4.11
CA LEU A 294 -35.04 -27.72 -4.27
C LEU A 294 -34.73 -28.84 -3.25
N MET A 295 -35.73 -29.24 -2.43
CA MET A 295 -35.60 -30.28 -1.41
C MET A 295 -34.49 -29.97 -0.38
N VAL A 296 -34.35 -28.69 0.00
CA VAL A 296 -33.49 -28.30 1.12
C VAL A 296 -34.24 -28.56 2.43
N PRO A 297 -33.69 -29.35 3.38
CA PRO A 297 -34.33 -29.58 4.67
C PRO A 297 -34.53 -28.28 5.46
N GLU A 298 -35.66 -28.12 6.14
CA GLU A 298 -35.98 -26.91 6.91
C GLU A 298 -34.92 -26.59 7.97
N GLU A 299 -34.37 -27.63 8.60
CA GLU A 299 -33.28 -27.54 9.59
C GLU A 299 -31.98 -26.93 9.01
N LYS A 300 -31.78 -27.01 7.69
CA LYS A 300 -30.61 -26.47 6.99
C LYS A 300 -30.83 -25.08 6.42
N LEU A 301 -32.06 -24.56 6.42
CA LEU A 301 -32.36 -23.23 5.87
C LEU A 301 -31.66 -22.12 6.65
N SER A 302 -31.50 -22.29 7.97
CA SER A 302 -30.86 -21.31 8.85
C SER A 302 -29.43 -21.67 9.22
N ASP A 303 -28.85 -22.74 8.65
CA ASP A 303 -27.49 -23.19 8.91
C ASP A 303 -26.50 -22.35 8.08
N PRO A 304 -25.66 -21.48 8.70
CA PRO A 304 -24.71 -20.64 7.96
C PRO A 304 -23.64 -21.45 7.21
N ALA A 305 -23.38 -22.70 7.64
CA ALA A 305 -22.40 -23.58 7.02
C ALA A 305 -22.97 -24.41 5.85
N PHE A 306 -24.27 -24.28 5.56
CA PHE A 306 -24.91 -25.05 4.49
C PHE A 306 -24.56 -24.51 3.10
N ASP A 307 -23.89 -25.35 2.29
CA ASP A 307 -23.56 -25.05 0.90
C ASP A 307 -24.62 -25.63 -0.05
N LEU A 308 -25.53 -24.77 -0.51
CA LEU A 308 -26.62 -25.17 -1.41
C LEU A 308 -26.11 -25.76 -2.74
N LEU A 309 -25.02 -25.23 -3.29
CA LEU A 309 -24.51 -25.69 -4.58
C LEU A 309 -23.96 -27.12 -4.48
N LEU A 310 -23.28 -27.45 -3.38
CA LEU A 310 -22.85 -28.82 -3.11
C LEU A 310 -24.04 -29.76 -2.86
N HIS A 311 -25.06 -29.32 -2.12
CA HIS A 311 -26.29 -30.10 -1.90
C HIS A 311 -27.00 -30.46 -3.21
N LEU A 312 -27.01 -29.53 -4.17
CA LEU A 312 -27.56 -29.74 -5.50
C LEU A 312 -26.68 -30.63 -6.39
N GLY A 313 -25.52 -31.07 -5.91
CA GLY A 313 -24.62 -31.98 -6.59
C GLY A 313 -23.67 -31.31 -7.60
N PHE A 314 -23.46 -29.99 -7.51
CA PHE A 314 -22.35 -29.37 -8.24
C PHE A 314 -21.02 -29.77 -7.62
N SER A 315 -20.01 -30.02 -8.44
CA SER A 315 -18.68 -30.35 -7.91
C SER A 315 -18.00 -29.09 -7.36
N ARG A 316 -17.09 -29.25 -6.38
CA ARG A 316 -16.25 -28.14 -5.90
C ARG A 316 -15.50 -27.44 -7.03
N LYS A 317 -15.11 -28.18 -8.07
CA LYS A 317 -14.42 -27.65 -9.24
C LYS A 317 -15.33 -26.73 -10.07
N ASP A 318 -16.59 -27.13 -10.27
CA ASP A 318 -17.56 -26.31 -11.02
C ASP A 318 -17.93 -25.05 -10.24
N ILE A 319 -18.08 -25.17 -8.92
CA ILE A 319 -18.33 -24.02 -8.03
C ILE A 319 -17.19 -23.02 -8.12
N GLU A 320 -15.94 -23.47 -8.01
CA GLU A 320 -14.78 -22.57 -8.09
C GLU A 320 -14.63 -21.95 -9.49
N ALA A 321 -14.86 -22.72 -10.57
CA ALA A 321 -14.81 -22.20 -11.93
C ALA A 321 -15.90 -21.14 -12.20
N ALA A 322 -17.12 -21.38 -11.73
CA ALA A 322 -18.19 -20.40 -11.79
C ALA A 322 -17.86 -19.17 -10.93
N ASN A 323 -17.31 -19.37 -9.73
CA ASN A 323 -16.93 -18.28 -8.84
C ASN A 323 -15.90 -17.35 -9.47
N ILE A 324 -14.86 -17.89 -10.10
CA ILE A 324 -13.85 -17.11 -10.81
C ILE A 324 -14.48 -16.33 -11.97
N HIS A 325 -15.37 -16.95 -12.76
CA HIS A 325 -16.06 -16.26 -13.85
C HIS A 325 -16.92 -15.11 -13.36
N ILE A 326 -17.67 -15.34 -12.29
CA ILE A 326 -18.71 -14.42 -11.83
C ILE A 326 -18.13 -13.31 -10.95
N CYS A 327 -17.37 -13.69 -9.92
CA CYS A 327 -16.84 -12.77 -8.92
C CYS A 327 -15.42 -12.27 -9.26
N GLY A 328 -14.72 -12.96 -10.16
CA GLY A 328 -13.37 -12.63 -10.60
C GLY A 328 -12.29 -13.44 -9.88
N ALA A 329 -11.16 -13.65 -10.56
CA ALA A 329 -9.97 -14.28 -9.97
C ALA A 329 -9.28 -13.37 -8.94
N MET A 330 -9.56 -12.05 -8.98
CA MET A 330 -8.91 -10.99 -8.20
C MET A 330 -7.39 -10.85 -8.42
N THR A 331 -6.81 -11.68 -9.29
CA THR A 331 -5.41 -11.65 -9.74
C THR A 331 -5.36 -11.63 -11.25
N LEU A 332 -4.20 -11.26 -11.80
CA LEU A 332 -3.89 -11.37 -13.21
C LEU A 332 -3.06 -12.62 -13.54
N GLU A 333 -2.65 -13.37 -12.52
CA GLU A 333 -1.98 -14.66 -12.71
C GLU A 333 -2.92 -15.64 -13.41
N GLY A 334 -2.49 -16.15 -14.57
CA GLY A 334 -3.30 -17.05 -15.41
C GLY A 334 -4.35 -16.35 -16.28
N ALA A 335 -4.40 -15.01 -16.30
CA ALA A 335 -5.33 -14.27 -17.15
C ALA A 335 -5.10 -14.62 -18.64
N PRO A 336 -6.14 -15.03 -19.38
CA PRO A 336 -6.01 -15.36 -20.79
C PRO A 336 -5.47 -14.19 -21.61
N GLY A 337 -4.42 -14.43 -22.39
CA GLY A 337 -3.81 -13.43 -23.26
C GLY A 337 -2.79 -12.51 -22.58
N LEU A 338 -2.62 -12.56 -21.25
CA LEU A 338 -1.57 -11.84 -20.55
C LEU A 338 -0.23 -12.59 -20.65
N LYS A 339 0.81 -11.90 -21.10
CA LYS A 339 2.18 -12.43 -21.15
C LYS A 339 2.78 -12.50 -19.74
N SER A 340 3.44 -13.61 -19.43
CA SER A 340 4.08 -13.84 -18.13
C SER A 340 5.17 -12.81 -17.80
N GLU A 341 5.86 -12.29 -18.81
CA GLU A 341 6.90 -11.26 -18.66
C GLU A 341 6.36 -9.92 -18.15
N HIS A 342 5.05 -9.66 -18.31
CA HIS A 342 4.40 -8.43 -17.85
C HIS A 342 3.81 -8.56 -16.44
N LEU A 343 3.71 -9.77 -15.88
CA LEU A 343 3.19 -9.98 -14.52
C LEU A 343 3.88 -9.13 -13.43
N PRO A 344 5.22 -8.90 -13.46
CA PRO A 344 5.88 -8.08 -12.44
C PRO A 344 5.36 -6.63 -12.32
N VAL A 345 4.72 -6.09 -13.36
CA VAL A 345 4.08 -4.76 -13.33
C VAL A 345 2.92 -4.70 -12.33
N PHE A 346 2.27 -5.85 -12.10
CA PHE A 346 1.06 -5.97 -11.31
C PHE A 346 1.31 -6.60 -9.93
N ASP A 347 2.57 -6.79 -9.53
CA ASP A 347 2.90 -7.32 -8.21
C ASP A 347 2.50 -6.31 -7.13
N CYS A 348 1.66 -6.75 -6.20
CA CYS A 348 1.18 -5.95 -5.07
C CYS A 348 1.94 -6.29 -3.77
N ALA A 349 1.66 -5.55 -2.70
CA ALA A 349 2.22 -5.81 -1.37
C ALA A 349 1.84 -7.18 -0.81
N ASN A 350 0.70 -7.74 -1.24
CA ASN A 350 0.22 -9.06 -0.83
C ASN A 350 -0.23 -9.88 -2.05
N PRO A 351 -0.30 -11.21 -1.92
CA PRO A 351 -0.95 -12.05 -2.90
C PRO A 351 -2.38 -11.59 -3.16
N CYS A 352 -2.73 -11.49 -4.45
CA CYS A 352 -4.04 -11.01 -4.88
C CYS A 352 -5.01 -12.17 -5.05
N GLY A 353 -6.18 -12.11 -4.40
CA GLY A 353 -7.18 -13.18 -4.50
C GLY A 353 -6.72 -14.52 -3.92
N ARG A 354 -7.58 -15.53 -4.05
CA ARG A 354 -7.37 -16.87 -3.47
C ARG A 354 -6.29 -17.68 -4.19
N ILE A 355 -6.10 -17.44 -5.49
CA ILE A 355 -5.20 -18.23 -6.34
C ILE A 355 -3.88 -17.52 -6.66
N GLY A 356 -3.78 -16.22 -6.38
CA GLY A 356 -2.55 -15.46 -6.58
C GLY A 356 -1.43 -15.91 -5.67
N LYS A 357 -0.21 -15.92 -6.19
CA LYS A 357 1.00 -16.34 -5.50
C LYS A 357 2.08 -15.26 -5.51
N ARG A 358 2.00 -14.31 -6.44
CA ARG A 358 3.00 -13.24 -6.58
C ARG A 358 2.71 -12.11 -5.62
N TYR A 359 3.77 -11.58 -5.03
CA TYR A 359 3.75 -10.40 -4.19
C TYR A 359 5.15 -9.80 -4.09
N LEU A 360 5.22 -8.54 -3.67
CA LEU A 360 6.45 -7.81 -3.43
C LEU A 360 7.10 -8.25 -2.12
N SER A 361 8.35 -8.68 -2.19
CA SER A 361 9.11 -9.13 -1.02
C SER A 361 9.41 -7.99 -0.03
N ALA A 362 9.75 -8.33 1.22
CA ALA A 362 10.23 -7.34 2.18
C ALA A 362 11.47 -6.57 1.65
N GLU A 363 12.34 -7.26 0.91
CA GLU A 363 13.52 -6.65 0.27
C GLU A 363 13.13 -5.63 -0.81
N SER A 364 12.11 -5.89 -1.63
CA SER A 364 11.69 -4.94 -2.67
C SER A 364 11.15 -3.64 -2.06
N HIS A 365 10.37 -3.74 -0.98
CA HIS A 365 9.90 -2.59 -0.20
C HIS A 365 11.08 -1.77 0.34
N ILE A 366 12.06 -2.43 0.96
CA ILE A 366 13.24 -1.79 1.56
C ILE A 366 14.08 -1.09 0.49
N ARG A 367 14.32 -1.75 -0.66
CA ARG A 367 15.12 -1.17 -1.74
C ARG A 367 14.45 0.03 -2.41
N MET A 368 13.11 0.02 -2.52
CA MET A 368 12.37 1.21 -2.97
C MET A 368 12.53 2.37 -1.97
N MET A 369 12.37 2.10 -0.67
CA MET A 369 12.59 3.11 0.36
C MET A 369 14.04 3.63 0.29
N ALA A 370 15.02 2.76 0.12
CA ALA A 370 16.43 3.12 0.08
C ALA A 370 16.76 4.02 -1.11
N ALA A 371 16.12 3.82 -2.26
CA ALA A 371 16.29 4.67 -3.43
C ALA A 371 15.78 6.11 -3.18
N ALA A 372 14.70 6.29 -2.40
CA ALA A 372 14.13 7.61 -2.11
C ALA A 372 14.73 8.29 -0.86
N GLN A 373 15.16 7.52 0.14
CA GLN A 373 15.61 8.02 1.44
C GLN A 373 16.72 9.08 1.40
N PRO A 374 17.76 8.99 0.55
CA PRO A 374 18.81 10.01 0.44
C PRO A 374 18.30 11.36 -0.03
N PHE A 375 17.03 11.46 -0.46
CA PHE A 375 16.43 12.70 -0.91
C PHE A 375 15.33 13.20 0.02
N ILE A 376 15.12 12.58 1.19
CA ILE A 376 14.14 13.03 2.17
C ILE A 376 14.88 13.57 3.39
N SER A 377 14.49 14.76 3.87
CA SER A 377 15.08 15.37 5.07
C SER A 377 14.62 14.68 6.37
N GLY A 378 13.33 14.39 6.49
CA GLY A 378 12.77 13.52 7.52
C GLY A 378 12.97 12.03 7.19
N ALA A 379 11.99 11.20 7.54
CA ALA A 379 11.99 9.76 7.24
C ALA A 379 10.88 9.37 6.25
N ILE A 380 10.82 8.09 5.91
CA ILE A 380 9.75 7.50 5.10
C ILE A 380 8.89 6.64 6.03
N SER A 381 7.62 7.01 6.19
CA SER A 381 6.63 6.25 6.95
C SER A 381 5.88 5.32 6.01
N LYS A 382 6.59 4.30 5.54
CA LYS A 382 6.06 3.22 4.70
C LYS A 382 6.09 1.91 5.46
N THR A 383 5.02 1.14 5.32
CA THR A 383 4.97 -0.23 5.85
C THR A 383 5.68 -1.21 4.90
N ILE A 384 6.49 -2.09 5.48
CA ILE A 384 7.08 -3.27 4.83
C ILE A 384 6.21 -4.46 5.20
N ASN A 385 5.43 -4.94 4.23
CA ASN A 385 4.54 -6.08 4.40
C ASN A 385 5.36 -7.38 4.37
N MET A 386 5.06 -8.26 5.31
CA MET A 386 5.65 -9.59 5.41
C MET A 386 4.53 -10.63 5.50
N PRO A 387 4.70 -11.81 4.89
CA PRO A 387 3.69 -12.87 4.95
C PRO A 387 3.51 -13.39 6.39
N ASN A 388 2.39 -14.04 6.66
CA ASN A 388 2.04 -14.53 8.00
C ASN A 388 3.09 -15.50 8.58
N ASP A 389 3.71 -16.29 7.72
CA ASP A 389 4.76 -17.27 8.06
C ASP A 389 6.16 -16.65 8.22
N ALA A 390 6.31 -15.34 8.07
CA ALA A 390 7.59 -14.67 8.25
C ALA A 390 8.17 -14.91 9.65
N THR A 391 9.44 -15.32 9.66
CA THR A 391 10.19 -15.72 10.85
C THR A 391 10.88 -14.55 11.53
N VAL A 392 11.41 -14.78 12.73
CA VAL A 392 12.24 -13.79 13.43
C VAL A 392 13.50 -13.44 12.64
N GLU A 393 14.08 -14.41 11.91
CA GLU A 393 15.28 -14.17 11.11
C GLU A 393 14.96 -13.31 9.88
N ASP A 394 13.77 -13.45 9.29
CA ASP A 394 13.31 -12.58 8.20
C ASP A 394 13.18 -11.14 8.69
N CYS A 395 12.58 -10.93 9.87
CA CYS A 395 12.48 -9.59 10.48
C CYS A 395 13.86 -8.99 10.76
N LYS A 396 14.79 -9.79 11.32
CA LYS A 396 16.16 -9.36 11.59
C LYS A 396 16.91 -9.00 10.31
N SER A 397 16.75 -9.80 9.25
CA SER A 397 17.33 -9.54 7.94
C SER A 397 16.79 -8.25 7.33
N ALA A 398 15.48 -7.99 7.46
CA ALA A 398 14.86 -6.75 7.01
C ALA A 398 15.42 -5.51 7.73
N TYR A 399 15.59 -5.56 9.05
CA TYR A 399 16.24 -4.47 9.81
C TYR A 399 17.71 -4.30 9.41
N MET A 400 18.45 -5.39 9.24
CA MET A 400 19.86 -5.36 8.87
C MET A 400 20.06 -4.75 7.47
N LEU A 401 19.27 -5.19 6.49
CA LEU A 401 19.29 -4.63 5.15
C LEU A 401 18.94 -3.13 5.16
N SER A 402 17.93 -2.73 5.93
CA SER A 402 17.54 -1.33 6.05
C SER A 402 18.66 -0.46 6.61
N TRP A 403 19.34 -0.95 7.66
CA TRP A 403 20.49 -0.27 8.24
C TRP A 403 21.66 -0.16 7.24
N GLN A 404 21.98 -1.26 6.54
CA GLN A 404 23.03 -1.29 5.51
C GLN A 404 22.76 -0.34 4.33
N LEU A 405 21.49 -0.04 4.06
CA LEU A 405 21.07 0.88 3.00
C LEU A 405 20.79 2.31 3.52
N ALA A 406 21.25 2.62 4.74
CA ALA A 406 21.12 3.93 5.38
C ALA A 406 19.66 4.42 5.53
N LEU A 407 18.70 3.51 5.73
CA LEU A 407 17.32 3.88 6.03
C LEU A 407 17.20 4.52 7.41
N LYS A 408 16.45 5.62 7.50
CA LYS A 408 16.24 6.35 8.75
C LYS A 408 15.14 5.73 9.61
N ALA A 409 14.19 5.03 8.99
CA ALA A 409 13.09 4.35 9.67
C ALA A 409 12.73 3.05 8.94
N ASN A 410 12.30 2.05 9.71
CA ASN A 410 11.77 0.80 9.22
C ASN A 410 10.53 0.44 10.05
N ALA A 411 9.41 0.20 9.37
CA ALA A 411 8.17 -0.27 9.97
C ALA A 411 7.75 -1.59 9.32
N LEU A 412 7.93 -2.70 10.04
CA LEU A 412 7.50 -4.02 9.61
C LEU A 412 6.04 -4.27 10.00
N TYR A 413 5.28 -4.86 9.08
CA TYR A 413 3.97 -5.43 9.36
C TYR A 413 3.95 -6.87 8.88
N ARG A 414 3.83 -7.81 9.82
CA ARG A 414 3.62 -9.22 9.50
C ARG A 414 2.13 -9.48 9.45
N ASP A 415 1.67 -10.06 8.34
CA ASP A 415 0.27 -10.37 8.14
C ASP A 415 -0.28 -11.22 9.30
N GLY A 416 -1.52 -10.94 9.72
CA GLY A 416 -2.17 -11.59 10.87
C GLY A 416 -1.60 -11.23 12.25
N SER A 417 -0.66 -10.26 12.36
CA SER A 417 -0.12 -9.84 13.68
C SER A 417 -0.97 -8.82 14.42
N LYS A 418 -2.08 -8.34 13.82
CA LYS A 418 -3.07 -7.46 14.46
C LYS A 418 -4.43 -8.15 14.48
N LEU A 419 -5.25 -7.83 15.48
CA LEU A 419 -6.60 -8.38 15.66
C LEU A 419 -7.57 -7.94 14.55
N SER A 420 -7.38 -6.75 14.02
CA SER A 420 -8.22 -6.14 12.97
C SER A 420 -7.35 -5.65 11.82
N GLN A 421 -7.80 -5.90 10.59
CA GLN A 421 -7.18 -5.40 9.37
C GLN A 421 -8.16 -4.50 8.60
N PRO A 422 -7.79 -3.24 8.27
CA PRO A 422 -8.70 -2.32 7.58
C PRO A 422 -8.90 -2.67 6.09
N LEU A 423 -8.01 -3.48 5.50
CA LEU A 423 -8.06 -3.92 4.11
C LEU A 423 -7.65 -5.38 4.03
N ASN A 424 -8.41 -6.17 3.27
CA ASN A 424 -8.10 -7.58 3.01
C ASN A 424 -7.94 -7.82 1.49
N SER A 425 -6.97 -8.68 1.12
CA SER A 425 -6.73 -9.10 -0.27
C SER A 425 -7.56 -10.33 -0.68
N GLN A 426 -8.22 -10.95 0.30
CA GLN A 426 -9.16 -12.06 0.16
C GLN A 426 -10.33 -11.82 1.12
N VAL A 427 -11.50 -12.39 0.83
CA VAL A 427 -12.56 -12.49 1.82
C VAL A 427 -12.30 -13.76 2.64
N LEU A 428 -11.93 -13.60 3.91
CA LEU A 428 -11.89 -14.71 4.85
C LEU A 428 -13.34 -15.01 5.26
N ALA A 429 -13.75 -16.26 5.15
CA ALA A 429 -15.08 -16.74 5.53
C ALA A 429 -15.12 -17.16 7.02
N ASP A 430 -14.31 -16.51 7.87
CA ASP A 430 -14.19 -16.89 9.27
C ASP A 430 -14.98 -15.90 10.14
N ASP A 431 -16.01 -16.41 10.81
CA ASP A 431 -16.75 -15.74 11.90
C ASP A 431 -15.80 -15.21 13.00
N GLU A 432 -14.58 -15.78 13.10
CA GLU A 432 -13.52 -15.36 14.02
C GLU A 432 -13.04 -13.91 13.83
N GLU A 433 -13.07 -13.36 12.61
CA GLU A 433 -12.67 -11.95 12.37
C GLU A 433 -13.79 -10.96 12.68
N GLU A 434 -15.06 -11.37 12.52
CA GLU A 434 -16.20 -10.57 12.97
C GLU A 434 -16.25 -10.49 14.49
N GLU A 435 -16.02 -11.61 15.19
CA GLU A 435 -15.86 -11.62 16.65
C GLU A 435 -14.63 -10.83 17.12
N ALA A 436 -13.50 -10.90 16.41
CA ALA A 436 -12.29 -10.15 16.77
C ALA A 436 -12.50 -8.63 16.70
N ASP A 437 -13.23 -8.13 15.70
CA ASP A 437 -13.49 -6.70 15.51
C ASP A 437 -14.51 -6.12 16.51
N GLU A 438 -15.59 -6.85 16.82
CA GLU A 438 -16.54 -6.45 17.86
C GLU A 438 -15.83 -6.33 19.22
N VAL A 439 -14.91 -7.24 19.49
CA VAL A 439 -14.08 -7.21 20.70
C VAL A 439 -13.09 -6.04 20.63
N VAL A 440 -12.48 -5.74 19.47
CA VAL A 440 -11.59 -4.58 19.32
C VAL A 440 -12.34 -3.26 19.58
N GLU A 441 -13.59 -3.11 19.12
CA GLU A 441 -14.43 -1.95 19.45
C GLU A 441 -14.74 -1.87 20.96
N GLN A 442 -15.06 -3.00 21.58
CA GLN A 442 -15.28 -3.08 23.04
C GLN A 442 -14.02 -2.74 23.84
N ILE A 443 -12.84 -3.19 23.38
CA ILE A 443 -11.54 -2.87 23.98
C ILE A 443 -11.20 -1.38 23.76
N ALA A 444 -11.46 -0.85 22.56
CA ALA A 444 -11.23 0.56 22.21
C ALA A 444 -12.13 1.53 22.99
N ALA A 445 -13.22 1.06 23.60
CA ALA A 445 -14.06 1.86 24.51
C ALA A 445 -13.54 1.93 25.96
N ARG A 446 -12.53 1.13 26.35
CA ARG A 446 -12.05 1.01 27.74
C ARG A 446 -10.84 1.90 28.08
N PRO A 447 -10.42 2.06 29.36
CA PRO A 447 -9.21 2.83 29.73
C PRO A 447 -7.90 2.20 29.22
N ALA A 448 -6.91 3.02 28.86
CA ALA A 448 -5.68 2.61 28.15
C ALA A 448 -4.86 1.49 28.82
N ALA A 449 -4.82 1.44 30.16
CA ALA A 449 -4.09 0.39 30.89
C ALA A 449 -4.75 -1.00 30.76
N ALA A 450 -6.08 -1.06 30.68
CA ALA A 450 -6.82 -2.31 30.50
C ALA A 450 -6.71 -2.85 29.06
N ARG A 451 -6.62 -1.94 28.08
CA ARG A 451 -6.44 -2.30 26.65
C ARG A 451 -5.16 -3.10 26.40
N ALA A 452 -4.06 -2.71 27.04
CA ALA A 452 -2.74 -3.31 26.79
C ALA A 452 -2.64 -4.77 27.31
N GLN A 453 -3.33 -5.08 28.39
CA GLN A 453 -3.27 -6.40 29.04
C GLN A 453 -4.13 -7.44 28.31
N GLU A 454 -5.35 -7.07 27.93
CA GLU A 454 -6.32 -7.95 27.25
C GLU A 454 -5.92 -8.22 25.78
N VAL A 455 -5.35 -7.22 25.09
CA VAL A 455 -4.76 -7.41 23.75
C VAL A 455 -3.57 -8.36 23.80
N ALA A 456 -2.74 -8.29 24.85
CA ALA A 456 -1.63 -9.21 25.02
C ALA A 456 -2.09 -10.64 25.31
N GLU A 457 -3.11 -10.83 26.16
CA GLU A 457 -3.69 -12.13 26.49
C GLU A 457 -4.36 -12.79 25.28
N ARG A 458 -5.15 -12.05 24.49
CA ARG A 458 -5.82 -12.61 23.29
C ARG A 458 -4.86 -12.89 22.13
N ILE A 459 -3.83 -12.06 21.94
CA ILE A 459 -2.74 -12.40 20.99
C ILE A 459 -2.07 -13.71 21.43
N VAL A 460 -1.93 -13.94 22.74
CA VAL A 460 -1.38 -15.20 23.28
C VAL A 460 -2.34 -16.38 23.09
N GLU A 461 -3.65 -16.23 23.32
CA GLU A 461 -4.65 -17.29 23.07
C GLU A 461 -4.71 -17.70 21.59
N ARG A 462 -4.78 -16.74 20.65
CA ARG A 462 -4.77 -17.01 19.20
C ARG A 462 -3.48 -17.68 18.73
N ILE A 463 -2.36 -17.45 19.41
CA ILE A 463 -1.09 -18.15 19.17
C ILE A 463 -1.13 -19.59 19.71
N ILE A 464 -1.81 -19.84 20.84
CA ILE A 464 -1.94 -21.16 21.47
C ILE A 464 -2.81 -22.09 20.60
N GLU A 465 -3.88 -21.59 19.99
CA GLU A 465 -4.73 -22.40 19.09
C GLU A 465 -4.02 -22.82 17.79
N ARG A 466 -3.01 -22.07 17.33
CA ARG A 466 -2.27 -22.36 16.09
C ARG A 466 -0.92 -23.06 16.25
N ALA A 467 -0.37 -23.18 17.46
CA ALA A 467 0.94 -23.80 17.64
C ALA A 467 1.06 -24.63 18.93
N VAL A 468 0.89 -25.96 18.79
CA VAL A 468 1.56 -26.92 19.68
C VAL A 468 3.05 -26.91 19.32
N ARG A 469 3.78 -25.90 19.79
CA ARG A 469 5.24 -25.94 19.89
C ARG A 469 5.70 -25.05 21.04
N GLU A 470 6.38 -25.68 21.99
CA GLU A 470 6.77 -25.10 23.27
C GLU A 470 7.60 -23.83 23.09
N ARG A 471 7.06 -22.72 23.62
CA ARG A 471 7.74 -21.44 23.71
C ARG A 471 8.63 -21.47 24.94
N GLU A 472 9.95 -21.62 24.79
CA GLU A 472 10.87 -21.48 25.91
C GLU A 472 10.90 -20.02 26.40
N LYS A 473 10.71 -19.84 27.71
CA LYS A 473 10.83 -18.54 28.37
C LYS A 473 12.27 -18.05 28.30
N LEU A 474 12.47 -16.80 27.87
CA LEU A 474 13.76 -16.14 27.99
C LEU A 474 14.19 -16.08 29.46
N PRO A 475 15.49 -16.30 29.77
CA PRO A 475 15.97 -16.30 31.13
C PRO A 475 15.85 -14.90 31.76
N ASN A 476 15.33 -14.83 32.97
CA ASN A 476 15.06 -13.59 33.72
C ASN A 476 16.30 -12.73 34.03
N ARG A 477 17.51 -13.22 33.78
CA ARG A 477 18.76 -12.49 34.02
C ARG A 477 19.85 -12.96 33.06
N ARG A 478 20.54 -12.04 32.39
CA ARG A 478 21.80 -12.34 31.68
C ARG A 478 22.86 -12.71 32.72
N LYS A 479 23.38 -13.93 32.67
CA LYS A 479 24.63 -14.28 33.37
C LYS A 479 25.79 -13.68 32.57
N GLY A 480 26.17 -12.45 32.91
CA GLY A 480 27.49 -11.93 32.59
C GLY A 480 28.50 -12.58 33.53
N TYR A 481 29.60 -13.07 32.98
CA TYR A 481 30.80 -13.45 33.72
C TYR A 481 31.42 -12.19 34.34
N THR A 482 31.72 -12.25 35.64
CA THR A 482 32.89 -11.56 36.21
C THR A 482 34.16 -12.21 35.68
#